data_AF-A0A285ND19-F1
#
_entry.id   AF-A0A285ND19-F1
#
_cell.length_a   1.000
_cell.length_b   1.000
_cell.length_c   1.000
_cell.angle_alpha   90.00
_cell.angle_beta   90.00
_cell.angle_gamma   90.00
#
_symmetry.space_group_name_H-M   'P 1'
#
loop_
_entity.id
_entity.type
_entity.pdbx_description
1 polymer ?
#
loop_
_entity_poly.entity_id
_entity_poly.type
_entity_poly.pdbx_seq_one_letter_code
_entity_poly.pdbx_strand_id
1 'polypeptide(L)'
;MKPFAFAYFFLLLLLASNTAIAKKIDILEIYNRFYLTQGVAQKCGMSDKALKKKFSRNFAIVKIRAQERVQQRRPDFSEQKVHASFRVMNRRLDKVVEALGCKSTEAEQLMKLFKFHANWDMRR
;
A
#
# COMPACT_ATOMS: atom_id res chain seq x y z
N MET A 1 -44.09 13.30 -38.05
CA MET A 1 -42.73 13.48 -37.49
C MET A 1 -42.68 12.73 -36.16
N LYS A 2 -41.96 11.61 -36.07
CA LYS A 2 -41.97 10.71 -34.90
C LYS A 2 -40.78 11.04 -33.98
N PRO A 3 -40.97 11.60 -32.77
CA PRO A 3 -39.88 12.03 -31.89
C PRO A 3 -39.31 10.89 -31.02
N PHE A 4 -39.55 9.63 -31.37
CA PHE A 4 -39.23 8.49 -30.51
C PHE A 4 -37.82 7.92 -30.69
N ALA A 5 -37.09 8.30 -31.74
CA ALA A 5 -35.76 7.75 -32.03
C ALA A 5 -34.62 8.36 -31.18
N PHE A 6 -34.80 9.57 -30.66
CA PHE A 6 -33.72 10.29 -29.97
C PHE A 6 -33.54 9.86 -28.50
N ALA A 7 -34.60 9.35 -27.87
CA ALA A 7 -34.56 8.93 -26.46
C ALA A 7 -33.79 7.60 -26.25
N TYR A 8 -33.74 6.73 -27.26
CA TYR A 8 -33.12 5.41 -27.13
C TYR A 8 -31.58 5.46 -27.22
N PHE A 9 -31.04 6.45 -27.95
CA PHE A 9 -29.59 6.60 -28.14
C PHE A 9 -28.90 7.12 -26.87
N PHE A 10 -29.57 7.97 -26.08
CA PHE A 10 -29.03 8.49 -24.83
C PHE A 10 -29.02 7.45 -23.69
N LEU A 11 -29.94 6.49 -23.72
CA LEU A 11 -30.03 5.43 -22.70
C LEU A 11 -28.92 4.37 -22.87
N LEU A 12 -28.46 4.13 -24.10
CA LEU A 12 -27.37 3.18 -24.40
C LEU A 12 -25.98 3.72 -24.01
N LEU A 13 -25.78 5.05 -24.04
CA LEU A 13 -24.52 5.68 -23.65
C LEU A 13 -24.28 5.67 -22.12
N LEU A 14 -25.33 5.63 -21.31
CA LEU A 14 -25.24 5.59 -19.84
C LEU A 14 -24.88 4.20 -19.30
N LEU A 15 -25.06 3.13 -20.08
CA LEU A 15 -24.69 1.76 -19.69
C LEU A 15 -23.22 1.41 -19.96
N ALA A 16 -22.49 2.26 -20.68
CA ALA A 16 -21.09 2.00 -21.06
C ALA A 16 -20.05 2.50 -20.04
N SER A 17 -20.45 3.31 -19.05
CA SER A 17 -19.52 4.05 -18.18
C SER A 17 -19.38 3.48 -16.77
N ASN A 18 -19.24 2.16 -16.62
CA ASN A 18 -18.94 1.56 -15.31
C ASN A 18 -17.87 0.44 -15.35
N THR A 19 -16.87 0.56 -16.23
CA THR A 19 -15.63 -0.19 -16.05
C THR A 19 -14.72 0.55 -15.07
N ALA A 20 -15.11 0.60 -13.80
CA ALA A 20 -14.15 0.84 -12.73
C ALA A 20 -13.23 -0.39 -12.66
N ILE A 21 -12.19 -0.40 -13.49
CA ILE A 21 -11.12 -1.41 -13.42
C ILE A 21 -10.44 -1.20 -12.07
N ALA A 22 -10.86 -1.99 -11.07
CA ALA A 22 -10.23 -2.00 -9.77
C ALA A 22 -8.73 -2.25 -9.96
N LYS A 23 -7.91 -1.21 -9.77
CA LYS A 23 -6.46 -1.30 -9.92
C LYS A 23 -5.97 -2.32 -8.88
N LYS A 24 -5.57 -3.50 -9.35
CA LYS A 24 -5.05 -4.57 -8.49
C LYS A 24 -3.82 -4.03 -7.76
N ILE A 25 -3.95 -3.75 -6.47
CA ILE A 25 -2.85 -3.21 -5.65
C ILE A 25 -1.74 -4.26 -5.62
N ASP A 26 -0.52 -3.84 -5.96
CA ASP A 26 0.67 -4.68 -5.98
C ASP A 26 1.22 -4.88 -4.56
N ILE A 27 1.73 -6.07 -4.24
CA ILE A 27 2.32 -6.37 -2.93
C ILE A 27 3.53 -5.48 -2.62
N LEU A 28 4.26 -5.02 -3.63
CA LEU A 28 5.35 -4.05 -3.44
C LEU A 28 4.84 -2.67 -2.98
N GLU A 29 3.65 -2.26 -3.44
CA GLU A 29 3.01 -1.03 -2.97
C GLU A 29 2.52 -1.18 -1.53
N ILE A 30 1.95 -2.34 -1.19
CA ILE A 30 1.55 -2.67 0.19
C ILE A 30 2.77 -2.64 1.11
N TYR A 31 3.89 -3.25 0.69
CA TYR A 31 5.16 -3.20 1.42
C TYR A 31 5.59 -1.76 1.71
N ASN A 32 5.58 -0.88 0.71
CA ASN A 32 5.96 0.52 0.88
C ASN A 32 5.07 1.25 1.89
N ARG A 33 3.76 1.02 1.83
CA ARG A 33 2.81 1.59 2.79
C ARG A 33 3.10 1.10 4.21
N PHE A 34 3.35 -0.20 4.39
CA PHE A 34 3.76 -0.73 5.68
C PHE A 34 5.05 -0.06 6.17
N TYR A 35 6.09 -0.01 5.35
CA TYR A 35 7.36 0.60 5.71
C TYR A 35 7.22 2.07 6.15
N LEU A 36 6.49 2.88 5.37
CA LEU A 36 6.21 4.29 5.71
C LEU A 36 5.46 4.42 7.03
N THR A 37 4.40 3.63 7.24
CA THR A 37 3.63 3.69 8.48
C THR A 37 4.44 3.25 9.70
N GLN A 38 5.35 2.28 9.55
CA GLN A 38 6.30 1.91 10.61
C GLN A 38 7.24 3.07 10.93
N GLY A 39 7.85 3.69 9.91
CA GLY A 39 8.78 4.80 10.08
C GLY A 39 8.13 5.98 10.79
N VAL A 40 6.93 6.38 10.37
CA VAL A 40 6.16 7.45 11.03
C VAL A 40 5.76 7.06 12.45
N ALA A 41 5.29 5.82 12.68
CA ALA A 41 4.93 5.37 14.02
C ALA A 41 6.13 5.37 14.99
N GLN A 42 7.32 5.02 14.50
CA GLN A 42 8.55 5.09 15.28
C GLN A 42 8.95 6.54 15.55
N LYS A 43 9.00 7.38 14.52
CA LYS A 43 9.38 8.79 14.61
C LYS A 43 8.45 9.59 15.53
N CYS A 44 7.15 9.39 15.40
CA CYS A 44 6.12 10.14 16.12
C CYS A 44 5.69 9.49 17.44
N GLY A 45 6.46 8.52 17.95
CA GLY A 45 6.34 8.07 19.34
C GLY A 45 5.18 7.15 19.65
N MET A 46 4.72 6.31 18.70
CA MET A 46 3.77 5.24 19.00
C MET A 46 4.29 4.40 20.18
N SER A 47 3.53 4.27 21.27
CA SER A 47 3.97 3.59 22.50
C SER A 47 3.27 2.24 22.75
N ASP A 48 2.16 1.96 22.06
CA ASP A 48 1.38 0.74 22.24
C ASP A 48 2.15 -0.51 21.79
N LYS A 49 2.65 -1.28 22.76
CA LYS A 49 3.43 -2.52 22.53
C LYS A 49 2.60 -3.62 21.88
N ALA A 50 1.32 -3.75 22.23
CA ALA A 50 0.45 -4.80 21.68
C ALA A 50 0.17 -4.54 20.20
N LEU A 51 -0.12 -3.29 19.86
CA LEU A 51 -0.32 -2.86 18.47
C LEU A 51 0.95 -3.04 17.64
N LYS A 52 2.12 -2.63 18.17
CA LYS A 52 3.43 -2.88 17.53
C LYS A 52 3.65 -4.37 17.26
N LYS A 53 3.37 -5.24 18.23
CA LYS A 53 3.54 -6.69 18.06
C LYS A 53 2.64 -7.24 16.96
N LYS A 54 1.39 -6.79 16.88
CA LYS A 54 0.48 -7.20 15.79
C LYS A 54 0.98 -6.69 14.43
N PHE A 55 1.36 -5.42 14.35
CA PHE A 55 1.93 -4.82 13.15
C PHE A 55 3.15 -5.60 12.65
N SER A 56 4.12 -5.91 13.51
CA SER A 56 5.34 -6.61 13.11
C SER A 56 5.08 -7.99 12.52
N ARG A 57 4.11 -8.74 13.07
CA ARG A 57 3.70 -10.04 12.49
C ARG A 57 3.14 -9.85 11.09
N ASN A 58 2.28 -8.86 10.93
CA ASN A 58 1.66 -8.55 9.65
C ASN A 58 2.70 -8.10 8.63
N PHE A 59 3.60 -7.21 9.03
CA PHE A 59 4.63 -6.71 8.12
C PHE A 59 5.61 -7.81 7.69
N ALA A 60 5.92 -8.78 8.55
CA ALA A 60 6.77 -9.91 8.20
C ALA A 60 6.18 -10.73 7.03
N ILE A 61 4.86 -10.98 7.05
CA ILE A 61 4.16 -11.67 5.95
C ILE A 61 4.26 -10.85 4.66
N VAL A 62 3.94 -9.56 4.72
CA VAL A 62 4.03 -8.66 3.56
C VAL A 62 5.44 -8.60 2.99
N LYS A 63 6.47 -8.57 3.84
CA LYS A 63 7.88 -8.56 3.44
C LYS A 63 8.26 -9.83 2.67
N ILE A 64 7.87 -11.00 3.17
CA ILE A 64 8.14 -12.29 2.49
C ILE A 64 7.46 -12.29 1.12
N ARG A 65 6.18 -11.93 1.04
CA ARG A 65 5.43 -11.88 -0.23
C ARG A 65 6.02 -10.86 -1.22
N ALA A 66 6.51 -9.73 -0.71
CA ALA A 66 7.19 -8.73 -1.53
C ALA A 66 8.51 -9.28 -2.10
N GLN A 67 9.31 -9.99 -1.30
CA GLN A 67 10.53 -10.64 -1.75
C GLN A 67 10.25 -11.71 -2.82
N GLU A 68 9.28 -12.58 -2.58
CA GLU A 68 8.79 -13.56 -3.57
C GLU A 68 8.41 -12.87 -4.89
N ARG A 69 7.69 -11.74 -4.81
CA ARG A 69 7.26 -10.99 -5.99
C ARG A 69 8.44 -10.40 -6.77
N VAL A 70 9.48 -9.91 -6.09
CA VAL A 70 10.71 -9.44 -6.76
C VAL A 70 11.40 -10.60 -7.46
N GLN A 71 11.56 -11.75 -6.79
CA GLN A 71 12.19 -12.94 -7.39
C GLN A 71 11.41 -13.45 -8.60
N GLN A 72 10.07 -13.44 -8.55
CA GLN A 72 9.22 -13.82 -9.68
C GLN A 72 9.39 -12.87 -10.88
N ARG A 73 9.55 -11.56 -10.63
CA ARG A 73 9.78 -10.58 -11.72
C ARG A 73 11.20 -10.60 -12.25
N ARG A 74 12.16 -10.98 -11.40
CA ARG A 74 13.60 -11.02 -11.68
C ARG A 74 14.18 -12.34 -11.20
N PRO A 75 13.91 -13.45 -11.92
CA PRO A 75 14.44 -14.76 -11.54
C PRO A 75 15.97 -14.81 -11.58
N ASP A 76 16.59 -13.88 -12.32
CA ASP A 76 18.04 -13.66 -12.42
C ASP A 76 18.66 -13.05 -11.15
N PHE A 77 17.86 -12.52 -10.24
CA PHE A 77 18.37 -11.92 -9.02
C PHE A 77 18.76 -13.00 -8.01
N SER A 78 19.97 -12.90 -7.45
CA SER A 78 20.31 -13.61 -6.22
C SER A 78 19.56 -13.00 -5.04
N GLU A 79 19.42 -13.75 -3.95
CA GLU A 79 18.78 -13.26 -2.73
C GLU A 79 19.42 -11.94 -2.25
N GLN A 80 20.76 -11.84 -2.32
CA GLN A 80 21.49 -10.63 -1.96
C GLN A 80 21.09 -9.41 -2.81
N LYS A 81 20.85 -9.60 -4.11
CA LYS A 81 20.35 -8.54 -5.01
C LYS A 81 18.91 -8.15 -4.68
N VAL A 82 18.06 -9.12 -4.33
CA VAL A 82 16.69 -8.83 -3.83
C VAL A 82 16.78 -7.96 -2.58
N HIS A 83 17.55 -8.34 -1.57
CA HIS A 83 17.74 -7.53 -0.36
C HIS A 83 18.32 -6.15 -0.66
N ALA A 84 19.27 -6.04 -1.59
CA ALA A 84 19.84 -4.77 -2.00
C ALA A 84 18.78 -3.83 -2.62
N SER A 85 17.86 -4.36 -3.42
CA SER A 85 16.76 -3.58 -4.00
C SER A 85 15.83 -3.00 -2.94
N PHE A 86 15.48 -3.78 -1.91
CA PHE A 86 14.72 -3.30 -0.76
C PHE A 86 15.48 -2.23 0.01
N ARG A 87 16.79 -2.38 0.22
CA ARG A 87 17.60 -1.35 0.90
C ARG A 87 17.57 -0.02 0.13
N VAL A 88 17.72 -0.03 -1.19
CA VAL A 88 17.67 1.19 -2.01
C VAL A 88 16.29 1.84 -1.94
N MET A 89 15.22 1.04 -2.02
CA MET A 89 13.85 1.51 -1.91
C MET A 89 13.58 2.12 -0.53
N ASN A 90 13.97 1.43 0.55
CA ASN A 90 13.77 1.85 1.93
C ASN A 90 14.47 3.19 2.21
N ARG A 91 15.70 3.39 1.72
CA ARG A 91 16.38 4.70 1.84
C ARG A 91 15.61 5.85 1.20
N ARG A 92 14.87 5.60 0.12
CA ARG A 92 14.01 6.64 -0.49
C ARG A 92 12.80 6.93 0.39
N LEU A 93 12.20 5.89 0.98
CA LEU A 93 11.09 6.03 1.91
C LEU A 93 11.50 6.68 3.23
N ASP A 94 12.72 6.42 3.72
CA ASP A 94 13.27 7.05 4.92
C ASP A 94 13.29 8.57 4.77
N LYS A 95 13.71 9.10 3.61
CA LYS A 95 13.66 10.54 3.32
C LYS A 95 12.25 11.12 3.39
N VAL A 96 11.24 10.35 2.96
CA VAL A 96 9.83 10.77 3.09
C VAL A 96 9.44 10.85 4.56
N VAL A 97 9.78 9.83 5.35
CA VAL A 97 9.53 9.81 6.80
C VAL A 97 10.25 10.95 7.51
N GLU A 98 11.49 11.25 7.13
CA GLU A 98 12.30 12.34 7.68
C GLU A 98 11.69 13.72 7.41
N ALA A 99 11.18 13.94 6.20
CA ALA A 99 10.56 15.21 5.81
C ALA A 99 9.21 15.47 6.50
N LEU A 100 8.49 14.43 6.92
CA LEU A 100 7.15 14.57 7.50
C LEU A 100 7.19 15.07 8.96
N GLY A 101 6.52 16.18 9.24
CA GLY A 101 6.29 16.64 10.62
C GLY A 101 5.23 15.80 11.33
N CYS A 102 5.42 15.48 12.61
CA CYS A 102 4.46 14.64 13.37
C CYS A 102 3.09 15.28 13.61
N LYS A 103 2.95 16.60 13.38
CA LYS A 103 1.68 17.33 13.44
C LYS A 103 1.03 17.54 12.06
N SER A 104 1.60 16.96 11.00
CA SER A 104 1.04 17.04 9.65
C SER A 104 -0.16 16.10 9.50
N THR A 105 -1.11 16.48 8.64
CA THR A 105 -2.27 15.64 8.31
C THR A 105 -1.83 14.31 7.71
N GLU A 106 -0.76 14.29 6.94
CA GLU A 106 -0.16 13.11 6.33
C GLU A 106 0.39 12.16 7.39
N ALA A 107 1.12 12.67 8.39
CA ALA A 107 1.61 11.86 9.50
C ALA A 107 0.45 11.26 10.28
N GLU A 108 -0.61 12.03 10.57
CA GLU A 108 -1.81 11.51 11.23
C GLU A 108 -2.50 10.39 10.43
N GLN A 109 -2.60 10.56 9.10
CA GLN A 109 -3.15 9.52 8.22
C GLN A 109 -2.29 8.25 8.24
N LEU A 110 -0.96 8.39 8.19
CA LEU A 110 -0.04 7.26 8.29
C LEU A 110 -0.12 6.57 9.67
N MET A 111 -0.35 7.32 10.74
CA MET A 111 -0.59 6.76 12.08
C MET A 111 -1.91 5.99 12.16
N LYS A 112 -2.97 6.46 11.51
CA LYS A 112 -4.24 5.72 11.39
C LYS A 112 -4.03 4.44 10.57
N LEU A 113 -3.28 4.54 9.47
CA LEU A 113 -2.96 3.39 8.63
C LEU A 113 -2.08 2.37 9.34
N PHE A 114 -1.16 2.79 10.21
CA PHE A 114 -0.41 1.88 11.09
C PHE A 114 -1.36 1.03 11.96
N LYS A 115 -2.37 1.65 12.59
CA LYS A 115 -3.39 0.96 13.40
C LYS A 115 -4.21 -0.01 12.55
N PHE A 116 -4.55 0.37 11.32
CA PHE A 116 -5.22 -0.51 10.37
C PHE A 116 -4.35 -1.72 10.02
N HIS A 117 -3.11 -1.49 9.58
CA HIS A 117 -2.15 -2.54 9.25
C HIS A 117 -1.90 -3.50 10.41
N ALA A 118 -1.88 -3.00 11.64
CA ALA A 118 -1.75 -3.83 12.84
C ALA A 118 -2.96 -4.74 13.09
N ASN A 119 -4.16 -4.33 12.70
CA ASN A 119 -5.38 -5.13 12.91
C ASN A 119 -5.86 -5.82 11.63
N TRP A 120 -5.11 -5.73 10.54
CA TRP A 120 -5.44 -6.39 9.29
C TRP A 120 -5.37 -7.91 9.46
N ASP A 121 -6.49 -8.58 9.21
CA ASP A 121 -6.58 -10.03 9.22
C ASP A 121 -6.11 -10.61 7.88
N MET A 122 -4.87 -11.11 7.86
CA MET A 122 -4.26 -11.71 6.67
C MET A 122 -4.45 -13.24 6.57
N ARG A 123 -5.37 -13.81 7.35
CA ARG A 123 -5.71 -15.25 7.32
C ARG A 123 -6.97 -15.56 6.53
N ARG A 124 -7.61 -14.55 5.93
CA ARG A 124 -8.76 -14.69 5.05
C ARG A 124 -8.35 -14.53 3.60
#